data_AF-A0A661NK70-F1
#
_entry.id   AF-A0A661NK70-F1
#
_cell.length_a   1.000
_cell.length_b   1.000
_cell.length_c   1.000
_cell.angle_alpha   90.00
_cell.angle_beta   90.00
_cell.angle_gamma   90.00
#
_symmetry.space_group_name_H-M   'P 1'
#
loop_
_entity.id
_entity.type
_entity.pdbx_description
1 polymer ?
#
loop_
_entity_poly.entity_id
_entity_poly.type
_entity_poly.pdbx_seq_one_letter_code
_entity_poly.pdbx_strand_id
1 'polypeptide(L)'
;MPSVRRASRTRPSRAILPPLMSGLLLVATGCGPAGPGIAVQLQVIGQELSSRGGPLPSAGQPPPGMDAFRLCVQDAAGRGLVCEDFHDLTMTTVRLEGVPAGANLTVTFQGYTSDEQTQQADVLWCGRATGIEVKKNATTTVRMLLGRCGDFNQLSQPMSTGRAFHSATTLPDGKVLLVGGYQTLSVDNGRCSHPCTILQATDSIELFDPADGSFQPVGHLAHPRGLHQALALSDGRVLVVGGCQVATL
;
A
#
# COMPACT_ATOMS: atom_id res chain seq x y z
N MET A 1 -44.46 -57.88 -29.55
CA MET A 1 -45.27 -57.54 -30.77
C MET A 1 -46.73 -57.73 -30.41
N PRO A 2 -47.70 -56.93 -30.90
CA PRO A 2 -47.70 -56.05 -32.08
C PRO A 2 -47.87 -54.55 -31.68
N SER A 3 -47.26 -53.55 -32.32
CA SER A 3 -47.56 -52.91 -33.61
C SER A 3 -49.06 -52.63 -33.85
N VAL A 4 -49.43 -51.37 -34.11
CA VAL A 4 -50.27 -50.93 -35.26
C VAL A 4 -50.31 -49.40 -35.31
N ARG A 5 -50.37 -48.94 -36.57
CA ARG A 5 -50.18 -47.61 -37.16
C ARG A 5 -51.40 -46.68 -37.04
N ARG A 6 -51.09 -45.40 -37.28
CA ARG A 6 -51.63 -44.49 -38.33
C ARG A 6 -52.53 -43.33 -37.88
N ALA A 7 -52.21 -42.20 -38.52
CA ALA A 7 -52.69 -40.84 -38.37
C ALA A 7 -54.14 -40.60 -38.82
N SER A 8 -54.75 -39.52 -38.31
CA SER A 8 -55.70 -38.72 -39.09
C SER A 8 -55.73 -37.25 -38.62
N ARG A 9 -56.11 -36.36 -39.54
CA ARG A 9 -55.89 -34.91 -39.60
C ARG A 9 -57.01 -34.12 -38.92
N THR A 10 -56.70 -32.92 -38.41
CA THR A 10 -57.59 -31.74 -38.45
C THR A 10 -56.80 -30.45 -38.77
N ARG A 11 -57.40 -29.59 -39.60
CA ARG A 11 -56.85 -28.39 -40.30
C ARG A 11 -56.98 -27.09 -39.45
N PRO A 12 -56.82 -25.88 -40.01
CA PRO A 12 -55.58 -25.14 -40.27
C PRO A 12 -55.55 -23.79 -39.49
N SER A 13 -54.41 -23.11 -39.39
CA SER A 13 -54.44 -21.66 -39.20
C SER A 13 -53.38 -20.96 -40.05
N ARG A 14 -53.81 -19.91 -40.74
CA ARG A 14 -53.00 -19.04 -41.59
C ARG A 14 -52.00 -18.28 -40.71
N ALA A 15 -50.73 -18.26 -41.12
CA ALA A 15 -49.81 -17.21 -40.72
C ALA A 15 -49.07 -16.70 -41.97
N ILE A 16 -49.20 -15.39 -42.18
CA ILE A 16 -48.60 -14.58 -43.24
C ILE A 16 -47.22 -14.13 -42.73
N LEU A 17 -46.16 -14.34 -43.50
CA LEU A 17 -44.85 -13.65 -43.43
C LEU A 17 -44.91 -12.41 -44.35
N PRO A 18 -44.06 -11.35 -44.25
CA PRO A 18 -42.64 -11.31 -43.81
C PRO A 18 -42.28 -9.96 -43.09
N PRO A 19 -41.02 -9.41 -43.04
CA PRO A 19 -39.68 -9.96 -43.23
C PRO A 19 -38.74 -9.75 -42.02
N LEU A 20 -37.56 -10.34 -42.15
CA LEU A 20 -36.35 -10.21 -41.33
C LEU A 20 -36.03 -8.78 -40.87
N MET A 21 -35.79 -8.61 -39.57
CA MET A 21 -34.82 -7.63 -39.08
C MET A 21 -33.79 -8.33 -38.20
N SER A 22 -32.59 -8.48 -38.76
CA SER A 22 -31.39 -8.82 -38.02
C SER A 22 -31.03 -7.66 -37.08
N GLY A 23 -31.49 -7.75 -35.83
CA GLY A 23 -31.00 -6.91 -34.74
C GLY A 23 -29.89 -7.63 -33.98
N LEU A 24 -28.68 -7.64 -34.54
CA LEU A 24 -27.48 -8.02 -33.80
C LEU A 24 -27.09 -6.81 -32.94
N LEU A 25 -27.54 -6.78 -31.68
CA LEU A 25 -27.04 -5.82 -30.69
C LEU A 25 -25.68 -6.32 -30.19
N LEU A 26 -24.60 -5.97 -30.90
CA LEU A 26 -23.27 -5.92 -30.32
C LEU A 26 -23.27 -4.80 -29.28
N VAL A 27 -23.46 -5.13 -28.00
CA VAL A 27 -22.87 -4.31 -26.95
C VAL A 27 -21.37 -4.57 -27.05
N ALA A 28 -20.69 -3.73 -27.83
CA ALA A 28 -19.24 -3.69 -27.83
C ALA A 28 -18.82 -3.45 -26.38
N THR A 29 -18.22 -4.46 -25.76
CA THR A 29 -17.32 -4.22 -24.66
C THR A 29 -16.31 -3.19 -25.18
N GLY A 30 -16.27 -2.01 -24.56
CA GLY A 30 -15.25 -1.02 -24.83
C GLY A 30 -13.91 -1.59 -24.41
N CYS A 31 -13.34 -2.46 -25.24
CA CYS A 31 -11.97 -2.94 -25.13
C CYS A 31 -11.09 -1.90 -25.85
N GLY A 32 -10.99 -0.71 -25.25
CA GLY A 32 -9.80 0.10 -25.48
C GLY A 32 -8.61 -0.65 -24.88
N PRO A 33 -7.41 -0.59 -25.47
CA PRO A 33 -6.23 -1.15 -24.82
C PRO A 33 -6.14 -0.53 -23.43
N ALA A 34 -6.23 -1.36 -22.39
CA ALA A 34 -6.10 -0.89 -21.02
C ALA A 34 -4.80 -0.08 -20.92
N GLY A 35 -4.93 1.23 -20.71
CA GLY A 35 -3.78 2.09 -20.52
C GLY A 35 -2.96 1.62 -19.32
N PRO A 36 -1.72 2.11 -19.17
CA PRO A 36 -1.03 1.98 -17.90
C PRO A 36 -1.94 2.48 -16.77
N GLY A 37 -2.00 1.71 -15.68
CA GLY A 37 -2.91 1.95 -14.57
C GLY A 37 -2.33 1.50 -13.26
N ILE A 38 -2.85 2.05 -12.16
CA ILE A 38 -2.44 1.67 -10.80
C ILE A 38 -3.62 0.98 -10.13
N ALA A 39 -3.39 -0.23 -9.63
CA ALA A 39 -4.29 -0.88 -8.69
C ALA A 39 -3.79 -0.59 -7.27
N VAL A 40 -4.59 0.12 -6.48
CA VAL A 40 -4.27 0.41 -5.09
C VAL A 40 -4.97 -0.63 -4.22
N GLN A 41 -4.18 -1.42 -3.50
CA GLN A 41 -4.67 -2.30 -2.46
C GLN A 41 -4.58 -1.55 -1.13
N LEU A 42 -5.72 -1.21 -0.57
CA LEU A 42 -5.81 -0.51 0.70
C LEU A 42 -5.80 -1.54 1.82
N GLN A 43 -4.79 -1.47 2.68
CA GLN A 43 -4.75 -2.30 3.88
C GLN A 43 -4.50 -1.39 5.09
N VAL A 44 -5.46 -1.38 6.00
CA VAL A 44 -5.28 -0.72 7.29
C VAL A 44 -4.56 -1.70 8.21
N ILE A 45 -3.40 -1.31 8.74
CA ILE A 45 -2.76 -2.10 9.80
C ILE A 45 -3.48 -1.79 11.10
N GLY A 46 -4.22 -2.79 11.62
CA GLY A 46 -5.01 -2.70 12.85
C GLY A 46 -4.17 -2.77 14.12
N GLN A 47 -3.09 -2.01 14.23
CA GLN A 47 -2.32 -1.87 15.46
C GLN A 47 -2.34 -0.40 15.89
N GLU A 48 -2.62 -0.18 17.18
CA GLU A 48 -2.52 1.14 17.80
C GLU A 48 -1.16 1.75 17.49
N LEU A 49 -1.18 2.87 16.79
CA LEU A 49 -0.05 3.81 16.76
C LEU A 49 -0.44 5.17 17.35
N SER A 50 -1.71 5.38 17.74
CA SER A 50 -2.13 6.60 18.44
C SER A 50 -2.86 6.32 19.75
N SER A 51 -2.46 7.06 20.78
CA SER A 51 -3.04 7.06 22.14
C SER A 51 -4.43 7.68 22.23
N ARG A 52 -5.08 7.99 21.10
CA ARG A 52 -6.31 8.81 21.02
C ARG A 52 -7.62 8.02 21.15
N GLY A 53 -7.57 6.71 21.45
CA GLY A 53 -8.73 5.96 21.96
C GLY A 53 -9.97 5.92 21.06
N GLY A 54 -9.81 5.77 19.74
CA GLY A 54 -10.91 5.65 18.78
C GLY A 54 -11.25 4.21 18.36
N PRO A 55 -12.37 3.98 17.65
CA PRO A 55 -12.69 2.66 17.11
C PRO A 55 -11.61 2.19 16.14
N LEU A 56 -11.17 0.94 16.30
CA LEU A 56 -10.13 0.35 15.47
C LEU A 56 -10.69 -0.07 14.10
N PRO A 57 -9.90 0.09 13.03
CA PRO A 57 -10.20 -0.51 11.74
C PRO A 57 -10.19 -2.03 11.87
N SER A 58 -11.25 -2.69 11.41
CA SER A 58 -11.26 -4.15 11.25
C SER A 58 -10.53 -4.52 9.96
N ALA A 59 -9.79 -5.64 9.97
CA ALA A 59 -9.05 -6.08 8.79
C ALA A 59 -10.01 -6.28 7.60
N GLY A 60 -9.72 -5.63 6.47
CA GLY A 60 -10.55 -5.69 5.26
C GLY A 60 -11.80 -4.80 5.29
N GLN A 61 -12.00 -3.99 6.33
CA GLN A 61 -13.03 -2.95 6.36
C GLN A 61 -12.41 -1.57 6.14
N PRO A 62 -13.15 -0.62 5.54
CA PRO A 62 -12.70 0.75 5.40
C PRO A 62 -12.40 1.37 6.77
N PRO A 63 -11.43 2.28 6.86
CA PRO A 63 -11.19 3.06 8.06
C PRO A 63 -12.49 3.70 8.60
N PRO A 64 -12.76 3.64 9.92
CA PRO A 64 -14.01 4.14 10.49
C PRO A 64 -14.08 5.67 10.45
N GLY A 65 -15.30 6.18 10.28
CA GLY A 65 -15.63 7.61 10.43
C GLY A 65 -15.49 8.46 9.17
N MET A 66 -15.01 7.91 8.05
CA MET A 66 -15.08 8.56 6.73
C MET A 66 -16.30 8.07 5.95
N ASP A 67 -16.82 8.89 5.04
CA ASP A 67 -17.89 8.54 4.10
C ASP A 67 -17.42 8.58 2.64
N ALA A 68 -16.24 9.16 2.39
CA ALA A 68 -15.60 9.24 1.09
C ALA A 68 -14.08 9.24 1.23
N PHE A 69 -13.37 8.94 0.13
CA PHE A 69 -11.93 9.10 0.04
C PHE A 69 -11.47 9.52 -1.36
N ARG A 70 -10.34 10.21 -1.40
CA ARG A 70 -9.64 10.61 -2.61
C ARG A 70 -8.36 9.81 -2.77
N LEU A 71 -8.11 9.33 -3.99
CA LEU A 71 -6.80 8.83 -4.41
C LEU A 71 -6.20 9.78 -5.43
N CYS A 72 -4.94 10.15 -5.23
CA CYS A 72 -4.21 11.01 -6.16
C CYS A 72 -2.85 10.41 -6.50
N VAL A 73 -2.57 10.27 -7.79
CA VAL A 73 -1.24 10.00 -8.35
C VAL A 73 -0.56 11.31 -8.69
N GLN A 74 0.65 11.50 -8.20
CA GLN A 74 1.47 12.68 -8.38
C GLN A 74 2.78 12.33 -9.08
N ASP A 75 3.32 13.26 -9.86
CA ASP A 75 4.67 13.16 -10.41
C ASP A 75 5.75 13.45 -9.33
N ALA A 76 7.03 13.36 -9.73
CA ALA A 76 8.16 13.64 -8.84
C ALA A 76 8.21 15.09 -8.32
N ALA A 77 7.51 16.03 -8.98
CA ALA A 77 7.38 17.41 -8.54
C ALA A 77 6.14 17.64 -7.65
N GLY A 78 5.39 16.58 -7.32
CA GLY A 78 4.18 16.64 -6.51
C GLY A 78 2.93 17.12 -7.26
N ARG A 79 3.00 17.27 -8.59
CA ARG A 79 1.84 17.69 -9.40
C ARG A 79 0.90 16.51 -9.58
N GLY A 80 -0.39 16.71 -9.29
CA GLY A 80 -1.43 15.71 -9.50
C GLY A 80 -1.59 15.38 -10.99
N LEU A 81 -1.38 14.10 -11.33
CA LEU A 81 -1.57 13.56 -12.68
C LEU A 81 -2.99 13.00 -12.84
N VAL A 82 -3.43 12.20 -11.87
CA VAL A 82 -4.76 11.58 -11.83
C VAL A 82 -5.26 11.65 -10.39
N CYS A 83 -6.45 12.21 -10.18
CA CYS A 83 -7.09 12.29 -8.86
C CYS A 83 -8.56 11.91 -9.00
N GLU A 84 -9.02 10.95 -8.20
CA GLU A 84 -10.40 10.47 -8.23
C GLU A 84 -10.95 10.36 -6.80
N ASP A 85 -12.22 10.73 -6.65
CA ASP A 85 -12.98 10.59 -5.40
C ASP A 85 -13.88 9.36 -5.47
N PHE A 86 -13.98 8.68 -4.34
CA PHE A 86 -14.73 7.44 -4.18
C PHE A 86 -15.63 7.53 -2.95
N HIS A 87 -16.89 7.19 -3.14
CA HIS A 87 -17.90 7.13 -2.08
C HIS A 87 -18.27 5.69 -1.69
N ASP A 88 -17.87 4.70 -2.51
CA ASP A 88 -18.03 3.29 -2.17
C ASP A 88 -16.82 2.81 -1.34
N LEU A 89 -17.04 2.70 -0.03
CA LEU A 89 -16.02 2.28 0.92
C LEU A 89 -15.86 0.75 1.01
N THR A 90 -16.68 -0.02 0.29
CA THR A 90 -16.62 -1.50 0.32
C THR A 90 -15.53 -2.06 -0.60
N MET A 91 -14.94 -1.22 -1.45
CA MET A 91 -13.89 -1.63 -2.38
C MET A 91 -12.58 -1.98 -1.67
N THR A 92 -12.10 -3.20 -1.86
CA THR A 92 -10.78 -3.64 -1.35
C THR A 92 -9.63 -3.32 -2.30
N THR A 93 -9.95 -3.11 -3.58
CA THR A 93 -9.00 -2.76 -4.64
C THR A 93 -9.63 -1.68 -5.50
N VAL A 94 -8.92 -0.57 -5.67
CA VAL A 94 -9.35 0.53 -6.54
C VAL A 94 -8.37 0.66 -7.70
N ARG A 95 -8.88 0.85 -8.91
CA ARG A 95 -8.06 0.97 -10.11
C ARG A 95 -8.16 2.38 -10.67
N LEU A 96 -7.03 3.05 -10.77
CA LEU A 96 -6.90 4.35 -11.43
C LEU A 96 -6.41 4.13 -12.86
N GLU A 97 -7.22 4.57 -13.81
CA GLU A 97 -6.91 4.52 -15.24
C GLU A 97 -6.20 5.79 -15.70
N GLY A 98 -5.55 5.74 -16.87
CA GLY A 98 -4.92 6.92 -17.47
C GLY A 98 -3.66 7.40 -16.77
N VAL A 99 -3.10 6.61 -15.85
CA VAL A 99 -1.84 6.93 -15.16
C VAL A 99 -0.69 6.76 -16.16
N PRO A 100 0.10 7.80 -16.48
CA PRO A 100 1.18 7.66 -17.45
C PRO A 100 2.26 6.70 -16.94
N ALA A 101 2.87 5.97 -17.88
CA ALA A 101 4.04 5.18 -17.57
C ALA A 101 5.20 6.09 -17.14
N GLY A 102 5.89 5.72 -16.08
CA GLY A 102 6.93 6.55 -15.46
C GLY A 102 7.47 5.93 -14.17
N ALA A 103 8.51 6.56 -13.63
CA ALA A 103 9.13 6.20 -12.36
C ALA A 103 9.03 7.36 -11.36
N ASN A 104 9.25 7.08 -10.09
CA ASN A 104 9.17 8.06 -8.98
C ASN A 104 7.80 8.73 -8.85
N LEU A 105 6.73 8.01 -9.21
CA LEU A 105 5.38 8.46 -8.93
C LEU A 105 5.08 8.32 -7.44
N THR A 106 4.15 9.16 -6.98
CA THR A 106 3.64 9.10 -5.62
C THR A 106 2.14 8.90 -5.65
N VAL A 107 1.63 7.96 -4.87
CA VAL A 107 0.19 7.80 -4.63
C VAL A 107 -0.12 8.32 -3.24
N THR A 108 -1.19 9.09 -3.13
CA THR A 108 -1.71 9.63 -1.87
C THR A 108 -3.16 9.20 -1.68
N PHE A 109 -3.53 8.95 -0.42
CA PHE A 109 -4.87 8.63 0.03
C PHE A 109 -5.32 9.68 1.05
N GLN A 110 -6.55 10.16 0.89
CA GLN A 110 -7.20 11.09 1.80
C GLN A 110 -8.65 10.63 2.05
N GLY A 111 -8.94 10.08 3.22
CA GLY A 111 -10.28 9.75 3.67
C GLY A 111 -10.86 10.88 4.49
N TYR A 112 -12.09 11.30 4.20
CA TYR A 112 -12.71 12.48 4.79
C TYR A 112 -14.20 12.26 5.03
N THR A 113 -14.82 13.19 5.76
CA THR A 113 -16.28 13.32 5.82
C THR A 113 -16.72 14.35 4.81
N SER A 114 -17.62 13.98 3.91
CA SER A 114 -18.27 14.91 2.99
C SER A 114 -19.30 15.73 3.76
N ASP A 115 -18.89 16.91 4.25
CA ASP A 115 -19.85 17.90 4.69
C ASP A 115 -20.32 18.69 3.45
N GLU A 116 -21.55 18.40 3.00
CA GLU A 116 -22.17 19.08 1.84
C GLU A 116 -22.28 20.60 2.04
N GLN A 117 -22.21 21.10 3.28
CA GLN A 117 -22.47 22.52 3.59
C GLN A 117 -21.22 23.41 3.60
N THR A 118 -20.02 22.89 3.84
CA THR A 118 -18.84 23.74 4.13
C THR A 118 -17.78 23.74 3.04
N GLN A 119 -17.86 22.88 2.02
CA GLN A 119 -16.77 22.65 1.03
C GLN A 119 -15.39 22.39 1.65
N GLN A 120 -15.34 22.13 2.96
CA GLN A 120 -14.12 21.97 3.72
C GLN A 120 -14.21 20.63 4.44
N ALA A 121 -13.78 19.59 3.72
CA ALA A 121 -13.77 18.23 4.22
C ALA A 121 -12.64 18.07 5.24
N ASP A 122 -12.99 17.76 6.49
CA ASP A 122 -11.99 17.36 7.49
C ASP A 122 -11.38 16.03 7.03
N VAL A 123 -10.09 16.07 6.67
CA VAL A 123 -9.37 14.86 6.27
C VAL A 123 -9.01 14.08 7.53
N LEU A 124 -9.64 12.91 7.68
CA LEU A 124 -9.52 12.05 8.85
C LEU A 124 -8.41 11.00 8.68
N TRP A 125 -8.24 10.48 7.47
CA TRP A 125 -7.33 9.36 7.17
C TRP A 125 -6.39 9.70 6.03
N CYS A 126 -5.11 9.41 6.22
CA CYS A 126 -4.04 9.73 5.29
C CYS A 126 -3.19 8.50 4.99
N GLY A 127 -2.71 8.41 3.75
CA GLY A 127 -1.72 7.44 3.34
C GLY A 127 -0.87 7.98 2.20
N ARG A 128 0.40 7.54 2.12
CA ARG A 128 1.32 7.93 1.05
C ARG A 128 2.25 6.78 0.70
N ALA A 129 2.48 6.57 -0.59
CA ALA A 129 3.41 5.60 -1.13
C ALA A 129 4.21 6.26 -2.27
N THR A 130 5.53 6.23 -2.18
CA THR A 130 6.46 6.92 -3.09
C THR A 130 7.33 5.92 -3.85
N GLY A 131 8.02 6.39 -4.89
CA GLY A 131 8.95 5.55 -5.65
C GLY A 131 8.25 4.52 -6.54
N ILE A 132 7.00 4.81 -6.93
CA ILE A 132 6.19 3.89 -7.71
C ILE A 132 6.60 3.96 -9.19
N GLU A 133 6.79 2.80 -9.78
CA GLU A 133 7.05 2.64 -11.21
C GLU A 133 5.84 2.04 -11.92
N VAL A 134 5.38 2.70 -12.98
CA VAL A 134 4.30 2.24 -13.85
C VAL A 134 4.88 1.96 -15.23
N LYS A 135 4.79 0.70 -15.67
CA LYS A 135 5.25 0.30 -17.01
C LYS A 135 4.12 0.48 -18.02
N LYS A 136 4.49 0.75 -19.28
CA LYS A 136 3.51 0.83 -20.39
C LYS A 136 2.70 -0.46 -20.46
N ASN A 137 1.38 -0.33 -20.58
CA ASN A 137 0.43 -1.44 -20.70
C ASN A 137 0.50 -2.47 -19.55
N ALA A 138 0.94 -2.04 -18.37
CA ALA A 138 0.98 -2.87 -17.18
C ALA A 138 0.19 -2.21 -16.05
N THR A 139 -0.37 -3.05 -15.18
CA THR A 139 -0.98 -2.59 -13.92
C THR A 139 0.04 -2.73 -12.80
N THR A 140 0.33 -1.63 -12.11
CA THR A 140 1.18 -1.65 -10.91
C THR A 140 0.30 -1.76 -9.66
N THR A 141 0.55 -2.77 -8.83
CA THR A 141 -0.12 -2.89 -7.53
C THR A 141 0.64 -2.09 -6.48
N VAL A 142 -0.04 -1.17 -5.81
CA VAL A 142 0.52 -0.35 -4.73
C VAL A 142 -0.09 -0.80 -3.41
N ARG A 143 0.78 -1.09 -2.45
CA ARG A 143 0.38 -1.29 -1.04
C ARG A 143 0.77 -0.05 -0.27
N MET A 144 -0.19 0.44 0.51
CA MET A 144 -0.03 1.67 1.28
C MET A 144 -0.54 1.44 2.69
N LEU A 145 0.15 2.01 3.66
CA LEU A 145 -0.31 2.09 5.03
C LEU A 145 -1.19 3.32 5.20
N LEU A 146 -2.34 3.12 5.85
CA LEU A 146 -3.27 4.19 6.20
C LEU A 146 -3.21 4.45 7.70
N GLY A 147 -3.19 5.72 8.09
CA GLY A 147 -3.28 6.18 9.48
C GLY A 147 -4.17 7.41 9.58
N ARG A 148 -4.50 7.88 10.79
CA ARG A 148 -5.22 9.15 10.89
C ARG A 148 -4.33 10.30 10.44
N CYS A 149 -4.92 11.24 9.70
CA CYS A 149 -4.21 12.46 9.33
C CYS A 149 -3.80 13.23 10.59
N GLY A 150 -2.56 13.72 10.61
CA GLY A 150 -1.98 14.38 11.77
C GLY A 150 -1.44 13.44 12.85
N ASP A 151 -1.69 12.12 12.77
CA ASP A 151 -0.98 11.13 13.61
C ASP A 151 0.41 10.81 13.03
N PHE A 152 0.57 10.92 11.70
CA PHE A 152 1.86 10.74 11.01
C PHE A 152 2.20 11.97 10.17
N ASN A 153 3.35 12.58 10.46
CA ASN A 153 3.94 13.60 9.62
C ASN A 153 5.08 12.99 8.81
N GLN A 154 5.15 13.31 7.52
CA GLN A 154 6.36 13.03 6.75
C GLN A 154 7.49 13.80 7.40
N LEU A 155 8.53 13.08 7.83
CA LEU A 155 9.68 13.68 8.46
C LEU A 155 10.41 14.60 7.46
N SER A 156 10.83 15.76 7.95
CA SER A 156 11.59 16.72 7.14
C SER A 156 12.96 16.15 6.75
N GLN A 157 13.50 15.27 7.59
CA GLN A 157 14.74 14.55 7.38
C GLN A 157 14.53 13.07 7.73
N PRO A 158 14.25 12.21 6.72
CA PRO A 158 14.09 10.78 6.95
C PRO A 158 15.43 10.11 7.26
N MET A 159 15.35 8.90 7.79
CA MET A 159 16.51 8.04 8.05
C MET A 159 17.35 7.85 6.77
N SER A 160 18.66 8.02 6.90
CA SER A 160 19.62 7.91 5.80
C SER A 160 19.83 6.46 5.35
N THR A 161 19.69 5.50 6.26
CA THR A 161 19.86 4.06 5.97
C THR A 161 18.57 3.29 6.24
N GLY A 162 17.91 2.83 5.17
CA GLY A 162 16.76 1.93 5.30
C GLY A 162 17.15 0.61 5.98
N ARG A 163 16.40 0.21 7.00
CA ARG A 163 16.73 -0.95 7.84
C ARG A 163 15.50 -1.68 8.37
N ALA A 164 15.62 -2.99 8.57
CA ALA A 164 14.69 -3.82 9.35
C ALA A 164 15.43 -4.52 10.51
N PHE A 165 14.69 -5.03 11.51
CA PHE A 165 15.28 -5.76 12.66
C PHE A 165 16.35 -4.95 13.43
N HIS A 166 16.21 -3.62 13.44
CA HIS A 166 17.01 -2.70 14.24
C HIS A 166 16.44 -2.62 15.67
N SER A 167 17.19 -2.05 16.60
CA SER A 167 16.66 -1.65 17.90
C SER A 167 16.40 -0.14 17.92
N ALA A 168 15.35 0.27 18.62
CA ALA A 168 15.00 1.66 18.86
C ALA A 168 14.93 1.88 20.39
N THR A 169 15.86 2.67 20.93
CA THR A 169 16.01 2.87 22.37
C THR A 169 15.73 4.33 22.72
N THR A 170 14.74 4.59 23.56
CA THR A 170 14.47 5.94 24.08
C THR A 170 15.56 6.35 25.07
N LEU A 171 16.11 7.55 24.88
CA LEU A 171 17.12 8.16 25.74
C LEU A 171 16.47 9.06 26.81
N PRO A 172 17.19 9.41 27.90
CA PRO A 172 16.64 10.25 28.97
C PRO A 172 16.17 11.64 28.54
N ASP A 173 16.71 12.18 27.44
CA ASP A 173 16.32 13.46 26.86
C ASP A 173 15.08 13.37 25.94
N GLY A 174 14.49 12.18 25.79
CA GLY A 174 13.32 11.93 24.95
C GLY A 174 13.63 11.60 23.49
N LYS A 175 14.89 11.69 23.05
CA LYS A 175 15.30 11.27 21.71
C LYS A 175 15.30 9.74 21.60
N VAL A 176 15.29 9.21 20.38
CA VAL A 176 15.30 7.76 20.12
C VAL A 176 16.55 7.38 19.36
N LEU A 177 17.38 6.51 19.92
CA LEU A 177 18.56 5.97 19.27
C LEU A 177 18.20 4.72 18.47
N LEU A 178 18.40 4.76 17.16
CA LEU A 178 18.21 3.62 16.27
C LEU A 178 19.57 3.02 15.91
N VAL A 179 19.71 1.72 16.16
CA VAL A 179 20.99 1.02 16.06
C VAL A 179 20.86 -0.19 15.15
N GLY A 180 21.79 -0.32 14.19
CA GLY A 180 22.00 -1.53 13.40
C GLY A 180 20.76 -1.99 12.61
N GLY A 181 20.56 -3.31 12.48
CA GLY A 181 19.53 -3.90 11.63
C GLY A 181 20.07 -4.39 10.29
N TYR A 182 19.19 -4.86 9.41
CA TYR A 182 19.51 -5.38 8.08
C TYR A 182 19.05 -4.43 6.99
N GLN A 183 19.94 -4.17 6.04
CA GLN A 183 19.78 -3.16 4.98
C GLN A 183 19.59 -3.77 3.60
N THR A 184 20.24 -4.89 3.31
CA THR A 184 20.22 -5.51 1.98
C THR A 184 19.68 -6.92 2.03
N LEU A 185 18.75 -7.21 1.12
CA LEU A 185 18.33 -8.54 0.72
C LEU A 185 19.16 -8.94 -0.50
N SER A 186 20.03 -9.94 -0.39
CA SER A 186 20.66 -10.56 -1.56
C SER A 186 20.15 -11.98 -1.72
N VAL A 187 19.70 -12.32 -2.94
CA VAL A 187 19.40 -13.71 -3.29
C VAL A 187 20.73 -14.45 -3.37
N ASP A 188 20.78 -15.62 -2.75
CA ASP A 188 22.00 -16.40 -2.70
C ASP A 188 22.48 -16.84 -4.09
N ASN A 189 23.80 -16.71 -4.31
CA ASN A 189 24.51 -17.12 -5.52
C ASN A 189 25.31 -18.41 -5.29
N GLY A 190 24.75 -19.38 -4.57
CA GLY A 190 25.33 -20.70 -4.34
C GLY A 190 26.05 -20.90 -2.99
N ARG A 191 25.79 -20.08 -1.97
CA ARG A 191 26.23 -20.34 -0.58
C ARG A 191 25.32 -21.30 0.18
N CYS A 192 24.06 -21.41 -0.22
CA CYS A 192 23.05 -22.28 0.36
C CYS A 192 22.81 -23.48 -0.55
N SER A 193 22.51 -24.64 0.04
CA SER A 193 22.10 -25.84 -0.71
C SER A 193 20.70 -25.74 -1.32
N HIS A 194 19.94 -24.69 -0.96
CA HIS A 194 18.59 -24.39 -1.43
C HIS A 194 18.46 -22.87 -1.64
N PRO A 195 17.53 -22.38 -2.49
CA PRO A 195 17.31 -20.94 -2.66
C PRO A 195 17.04 -20.28 -1.30
N CYS A 196 17.89 -19.34 -0.91
CA CYS A 196 17.79 -18.65 0.36
C CYS A 196 17.99 -17.14 0.15
N THR A 197 17.45 -16.35 1.07
CA THR A 197 17.65 -14.91 1.09
C THR A 197 18.63 -14.55 2.18
N ILE A 198 19.68 -13.81 1.82
CA ILE A 198 20.71 -13.37 2.75
C ILE A 198 20.43 -11.92 3.14
N LEU A 199 20.35 -11.68 4.44
CA LEU A 199 20.27 -10.35 5.05
C LEU A 199 21.66 -9.88 5.48
N GLN A 200 22.05 -8.67 5.07
CA GLN A 200 23.33 -8.04 5.46
C GLN A 200 23.10 -6.91 6.45
N ALA A 201 23.76 -7.00 7.61
CA ALA A 201 23.59 -6.02 8.68
C ALA A 201 24.25 -4.68 8.34
N THR A 202 23.79 -3.62 9.00
CA THR A 202 24.43 -2.30 9.01
C THR A 202 25.06 -2.01 10.37
N ASP A 203 26.12 -1.20 10.36
CA ASP A 203 26.72 -0.64 11.58
C ASP A 203 26.18 0.75 11.91
N SER A 204 25.42 1.37 11.00
CA SER A 204 24.96 2.75 11.16
C SER A 204 24.06 2.93 12.38
N ILE A 205 24.23 4.07 13.04
CA ILE A 205 23.47 4.53 14.19
C ILE A 205 22.89 5.91 13.86
N GLU A 206 21.59 6.05 14.05
CA GLU A 206 20.87 7.29 13.77
C GLU A 206 20.04 7.70 14.99
N LEU A 207 20.07 8.98 15.34
CA LEU A 207 19.30 9.57 16.42
C LEU A 207 18.07 10.26 15.82
N PHE A 208 16.91 9.89 16.33
CA PHE A 208 15.65 10.55 16.01
C PHE A 208 15.31 11.58 17.08
N ASP A 209 15.07 12.82 16.67
CA ASP A 209 14.53 13.86 17.53
C ASP A 209 13.02 14.05 17.26
N PRO A 210 12.14 13.67 18.20
CA PRO A 210 10.71 13.89 18.05
C PRO A 210 10.30 15.37 18.02
N ALA A 211 11.13 16.29 18.53
CA ALA A 211 10.78 17.71 18.63
C ALA A 211 10.70 18.39 17.25
N ASP A 212 11.55 17.99 16.30
CA ASP A 212 11.58 18.51 14.94
C ASP A 212 11.31 17.44 13.86
N GLY A 213 11.17 16.18 14.27
CA GLY A 213 10.90 15.06 13.36
C GLY A 213 12.05 14.82 12.40
N SER A 214 13.28 14.82 12.90
CA SER A 214 14.49 14.61 12.10
C SER A 214 15.31 13.40 12.55
N PHE A 215 15.94 12.74 11.58
CA PHE A 215 16.99 11.75 11.81
C PHE A 215 18.36 12.36 11.57
N GLN A 216 19.31 12.06 12.46
CA GLN A 216 20.71 12.44 12.30
C GLN A 216 21.65 11.25 12.51
N PRO A 217 22.62 11.00 11.62
CA PRO A 217 23.68 10.02 11.88
C PRO A 217 24.54 10.44 13.06
N VAL A 218 24.75 9.54 14.03
CA VAL A 218 25.51 9.83 15.26
C VAL A 218 26.71 8.91 15.48
N GLY A 219 26.92 7.93 14.59
CA GLY A 219 28.11 7.08 14.61
C GLY A 219 27.88 5.71 13.99
N HIS A 220 28.82 4.82 14.25
CA HIS A 220 28.80 3.44 13.77
C HIS A 220 29.14 2.47 14.90
N LEU A 221 28.51 1.30 14.88
CA LEU A 221 28.91 0.15 15.67
C LEU A 221 30.30 -0.33 15.23
N ALA A 222 31.10 -0.83 16.16
CA ALA A 222 32.38 -1.45 15.80
C ALA A 222 32.22 -2.68 14.87
N HIS A 223 31.06 -3.33 14.93
CA HIS A 223 30.68 -4.44 14.07
C HIS A 223 29.21 -4.27 13.67
N PRO A 224 28.83 -4.45 12.38
CA PRO A 224 27.42 -4.46 11.95
C PRO A 224 26.60 -5.55 12.66
N ARG A 225 25.35 -5.27 13.03
CA ARG A 225 24.53 -6.23 13.83
C ARG A 225 23.04 -6.05 13.54
N GLY A 226 22.33 -7.12 13.19
CA GLY A 226 20.86 -7.19 13.19
C GLY A 226 20.37 -8.19 14.24
N LEU A 227 19.07 -8.15 14.58
CA LEU A 227 18.46 -9.03 15.61
C LEU A 227 19.14 -8.96 16.99
N HIS A 228 19.79 -7.84 17.29
CA HIS A 228 20.43 -7.59 18.57
C HIS A 228 19.44 -6.98 19.57
N GLN A 229 19.83 -6.95 20.85
CA GLN A 229 19.12 -6.18 21.87
C GLN A 229 19.92 -4.91 22.20
N ALA A 230 19.22 -3.81 22.42
CA ALA A 230 19.78 -2.58 22.97
C ALA A 230 19.05 -2.21 24.26
N LEU A 231 19.82 -1.83 25.29
CA LEU A 231 19.30 -1.46 26.60
C LEU A 231 19.86 -0.09 26.99
N ALA A 232 18.98 0.86 27.29
CA ALA A 232 19.36 2.10 27.94
C ALA A 232 19.87 1.82 29.36
N LEU A 233 21.02 2.40 29.69
CA LEU A 233 21.61 2.36 31.03
C LEU A 233 21.23 3.64 31.78
N SER A 234 21.26 3.57 33.11
CA SER A 234 20.89 4.69 33.99
C SER A 234 21.82 5.91 33.86
N ASP A 235 23.01 5.72 33.31
CA ASP A 235 23.99 6.79 33.06
C ASP A 235 23.85 7.41 31.65
N GLY A 236 22.80 7.06 30.90
CA GLY A 236 22.52 7.59 29.57
C GLY A 236 23.25 6.88 28.44
N ARG A 237 24.08 5.88 28.71
CA ARG A 237 24.68 5.02 27.67
C ARG A 237 23.68 3.98 27.18
N VAL A 238 23.95 3.37 26.02
CA VAL A 238 23.16 2.26 25.48
C VAL A 238 24.07 1.03 25.32
N LEU A 239 23.71 -0.06 25.99
CA LEU A 239 24.38 -1.36 25.87
C LEU A 239 23.75 -2.16 24.72
N VAL A 240 24.56 -2.57 23.76
CA VAL A 240 24.13 -3.35 22.59
C VAL A 240 24.74 -4.76 22.66
N VAL A 241 23.91 -5.80 22.67
CA VAL A 241 24.33 -7.20 22.87
C VAL A 241 23.64 -8.17 21.90
N GLY A 242 24.30 -9.30 21.59
CA GLY A 242 23.71 -10.41 20.79
C GLY A 242 23.45 -10.07 19.32
N GLY A 243 22.82 -10.94 18.53
CA GLY A 243 22.58 -10.66 17.10
C GLY A 243 23.78 -10.96 16.19
N CYS A 244 23.54 -10.91 14.88
CA CYS A 244 24.49 -11.39 13.87
C CYS A 244 24.63 -10.43 12.68
N GLN A 245 25.80 -10.50 12.03
CA GLN A 245 26.10 -9.72 10.82
C GLN A 245 25.33 -10.18 9.60
N VAL A 246 25.07 -11.49 9.53
CA VAL A 246 24.42 -12.14 8.41
C VAL A 246 23.34 -13.06 8.94
N ALA A 247 22.15 -12.98 8.35
CA ALA A 247 21.06 -13.94 8.57
C ALA A 247 20.61 -14.52 7.24
N THR A 248 20.18 -15.79 7.27
CA THR A 248 19.63 -16.50 6.11
C THR A 248 18.19 -16.85 6.41
N LEU A 249 17.28 -16.45 5.51
CA LEU A 249 15.85 -16.75 5.54
C LEU A 249 15.48 -17.73 4.42
#